data_AF-A0A936SXR6-F1
#
_entry.id   AF-A0A936SXR6-F1
#
_cell.length_a   1.000
_cell.length_b   1.000
_cell.length_c   1.000
_cell.angle_alpha   90.00
_cell.angle_beta   90.00
_cell.angle_gamma   90.00
#
_symmetry.space_group_name_H-M   'P 1'
#
loop_
_entity.id
_entity.type
_entity.pdbx_description
1 polymer ?
#
loop_
_entity_poly.entity_id
_entity_poly.type
_entity_poly.pdbx_seq_one_letter_code
_entity_poly.pdbx_strand_id
1 'polypeptide(L)'
;MSPFSMHKRLRQWLRCRTSAILKPNTPMGELSEAEHRTIFALLQVITNDSTLEASPYRQLIDEKTRATPGVLDAYRRAAHLLDESSHRHYRKNYSKLSMKDRDRLLHWLLIAYPHHERLPVWLRRVRISPHKLSLLAETGAIRSLRHHVMPELLSWYYTTARGWAVVGWNEFPGKARVG
;
A
#
# COMPACT_ATOMS: atom_id res chain seq x y z
N MET A 1 -14.09 -25.73 -5.94
CA MET A 1 -14.43 -24.32 -5.71
C MET A 1 -13.92 -23.50 -6.88
N SER A 2 -14.78 -22.74 -7.56
CA SER A 2 -14.39 -21.96 -8.75
C SER A 2 -13.48 -20.77 -8.38
N PRO A 3 -12.34 -20.56 -9.07
CA PRO A 3 -11.43 -19.44 -8.82
C PRO A 3 -12.10 -18.06 -8.93
N PHE A 4 -13.19 -17.95 -9.70
CA PHE A 4 -13.99 -16.71 -9.83
C PHE A 4 -14.68 -16.27 -8.52
N SER A 5 -15.01 -17.21 -7.63
CA SER A 5 -15.71 -16.92 -6.36
C SER A 5 -14.80 -16.27 -5.31
N MET A 6 -13.51 -16.60 -5.34
CA MET A 6 -12.51 -16.07 -4.41
C MET A 6 -12.19 -14.59 -4.70
N HIS A 7 -12.12 -14.22 -5.99
CA HIS A 7 -11.89 -12.84 -6.42
C HIS A 7 -13.00 -11.88 -6.02
N LYS A 8 -14.26 -12.30 -6.09
CA LYS A 8 -15.41 -11.45 -5.75
C LYS A 8 -15.42 -11.16 -4.24
N ARG A 9 -15.13 -12.18 -3.42
CA ARG A 9 -15.03 -12.05 -1.96
C ARG A 9 -13.83 -11.21 -1.51
N LEU A 10 -12.66 -11.40 -2.14
CA LEU A 10 -11.46 -10.59 -1.84
C LEU A 10 -11.69 -9.11 -2.20
N ARG A 11 -12.23 -8.83 -3.39
CA ARG A 11 -12.56 -7.45 -3.81
C ARG A 11 -13.63 -6.81 -2.92
N GLN A 12 -14.64 -7.57 -2.52
CA GLN A 12 -15.71 -7.08 -1.65
C GLN A 12 -15.21 -6.82 -0.23
N TRP A 13 -14.36 -7.70 0.30
CA TRP A 13 -13.70 -7.52 1.60
C TRP A 13 -12.75 -6.31 1.60
N LEU A 14 -11.96 -6.13 0.54
CA LEU A 14 -11.11 -4.95 0.35
C LEU A 14 -11.94 -3.66 0.23
N ARG A 15 -13.08 -3.69 -0.49
CA ARG A 15 -14.02 -2.56 -0.63
C ARG A 15 -14.65 -2.14 0.71
N CYS A 16 -15.09 -3.09 1.54
CA CYS A 16 -15.72 -2.76 2.82
C CYS A 16 -14.73 -2.13 3.83
N ARG A 17 -13.45 -2.50 3.80
CA ARG A 17 -12.41 -1.87 4.64
C ARG A 17 -11.93 -0.52 4.11
N THR A 18 -11.92 -0.31 2.80
CA THR A 18 -11.47 0.95 2.18
C THR A 18 -12.48 2.10 2.34
N SER A 19 -13.78 1.81 2.41
CA SER A 19 -14.83 2.84 2.58
C SER A 19 -14.71 3.70 3.85
N ALA A 20 -14.09 3.18 4.93
CA ALA A 20 -13.88 3.95 6.16
C ALA A 20 -12.57 4.78 6.14
N ILE A 21 -11.75 4.61 5.11
CA ILE A 21 -10.41 5.21 4.98
C ILE A 21 -10.43 6.39 4.01
N LEU A 22 -11.24 6.29 2.96
CA LEU A 22 -11.41 7.33 1.95
C LEU A 22 -12.38 8.39 2.46
N LYS A 23 -11.99 9.66 2.32
CA LYS A 23 -12.87 10.79 2.62
C LYS A 23 -13.60 11.17 1.33
N PRO A 24 -14.91 10.91 1.19
CA PRO A 24 -15.60 11.08 -0.09
C PRO A 24 -15.70 12.55 -0.54
N ASN A 25 -15.54 13.51 0.38
CA ASN A 25 -15.66 14.94 0.08
C ASN A 25 -14.33 15.62 -0.32
N THR A 26 -13.24 14.85 -0.51
CA THR A 26 -11.96 15.43 -0.91
C THR A 26 -11.83 15.60 -2.42
N PRO A 27 -11.08 16.61 -2.88
CA PRO A 27 -10.92 16.89 -4.31
C PRO A 27 -10.28 15.71 -5.05
N MET A 28 -10.76 15.48 -6.27
CA MET A 28 -10.15 14.60 -7.26
C MET A 28 -9.05 15.36 -8.01
N GLY A 29 -8.18 14.63 -8.72
CA GLY A 29 -7.08 15.23 -9.46
C GLY A 29 -5.88 14.30 -9.57
N GLU A 30 -4.68 14.86 -9.60
CA GLU A 30 -3.44 14.12 -9.79
C GLU A 30 -2.47 14.34 -8.63
N LEU A 31 -1.58 13.37 -8.44
CA LEU A 31 -0.43 13.53 -7.57
C LEU A 31 0.59 14.46 -8.25
N SER A 32 1.30 15.23 -7.44
CA SER A 32 2.50 15.93 -7.90
C SER A 32 3.58 14.94 -8.34
N GLU A 33 4.54 15.42 -9.13
CA GLU A 33 5.65 14.58 -9.59
C GLU A 33 6.46 13.98 -8.42
N ALA A 34 6.67 14.77 -7.36
CA ALA A 34 7.39 14.32 -6.17
C ALA A 34 6.62 13.19 -5.45
N GLU A 35 5.31 13.32 -5.30
CA GLU A 35 4.45 12.30 -4.70
C GLU A 35 4.48 11.01 -5.53
N HIS A 36 4.38 11.12 -6.87
CA HIS A 36 4.50 9.98 -7.78
C HIS A 36 5.82 9.24 -7.60
N ARG A 37 6.96 9.95 -7.52
CA ARG A 37 8.27 9.34 -7.28
C ARG A 37 8.33 8.60 -5.94
N THR A 38 7.70 9.16 -4.90
CA THR A 38 7.66 8.54 -3.56
C THR A 38 6.81 7.27 -3.55
N ILE A 39 5.61 7.29 -4.13
CA ILE A 39 4.77 6.08 -4.20
C ILE A 39 5.36 5.04 -5.17
N PHE A 40 6.02 5.46 -6.25
CA PHE A 40 6.74 4.53 -7.12
C PHE A 40 7.91 3.84 -6.40
N ALA A 41 8.67 4.59 -5.61
CA ALA A 41 9.72 4.01 -4.76
C ALA A 41 9.15 3.03 -3.72
N LEU A 42 7.93 3.26 -3.22
CA LEU A 42 7.22 2.31 -2.36
C LEU A 42 6.87 1.04 -3.13
N LEU A 43 6.29 1.18 -4.33
CA LEU A 43 5.92 0.07 -5.19
C LEU A 43 7.13 -0.84 -5.45
N GLN A 44 8.28 -0.29 -5.83
CA GLN A 44 9.50 -1.07 -6.05
C GLN A 44 9.84 -1.94 -4.82
N VAL A 45 9.72 -1.37 -3.62
CA VAL A 45 10.09 -2.05 -2.38
C VAL A 45 9.11 -3.17 -2.03
N ILE A 46 7.81 -2.91 -2.10
CA ILE A 46 6.79 -3.92 -1.75
C ILE A 46 6.72 -5.06 -2.77
N THR A 47 7.18 -4.84 -4.01
CA THR A 47 7.29 -5.88 -5.04
C THR A 47 8.68 -6.49 -5.12
N ASN A 48 9.64 -5.93 -4.39
CA ASN A 48 11.07 -6.24 -4.52
C ASN A 48 11.57 -6.20 -5.98
N ASP A 49 11.10 -5.25 -6.79
CA ASP A 49 11.43 -5.10 -8.21
C ASP A 49 11.90 -3.67 -8.51
N SER A 50 13.22 -3.46 -8.55
CA SER A 50 13.82 -2.17 -8.87
C SER A 50 13.80 -1.84 -10.36
N THR A 51 13.47 -2.79 -11.22
CA THR A 51 13.51 -2.64 -12.68
C THR A 51 12.17 -2.21 -13.26
N LEU A 52 11.14 -2.00 -12.41
CA LEU A 52 9.82 -1.54 -12.82
C LEU A 52 9.88 -0.24 -13.63
N GLU A 53 8.98 -0.11 -14.59
CA GLU A 53 8.81 1.12 -15.36
C GLU A 53 7.80 2.05 -14.67
N ALA A 54 8.14 3.34 -14.56
CA ALA A 54 7.31 4.32 -13.87
C ALA A 54 6.07 4.75 -14.69
N SER A 55 6.14 4.72 -16.03
CA SER A 55 5.09 5.28 -16.90
C SER A 55 3.74 4.55 -16.80
N PRO A 56 3.67 3.20 -16.93
CA PRO A 56 2.39 2.49 -16.86
C PRO A 56 1.73 2.60 -15.48
N TYR A 57 2.55 2.67 -14.44
CA TYR A 57 2.12 2.87 -13.07
C TYR A 57 1.53 4.26 -12.83
N ARG A 58 2.20 5.31 -13.33
CA ARG A 58 1.76 6.70 -13.19
C ARG A 58 0.38 6.90 -13.80
N GLN A 59 0.19 6.42 -15.03
CA GLN A 59 -1.09 6.50 -15.75
C GLN A 59 -2.23 5.87 -14.95
N LEU A 60 -1.99 4.69 -14.35
CA LEU A 60 -2.99 4.00 -13.54
C LEU A 60 -3.38 4.79 -12.29
N ILE A 61 -2.41 5.35 -11.57
CA ILE A 61 -2.74 6.17 -10.40
C ILE A 61 -3.51 7.41 -10.81
N ASP A 62 -3.05 8.13 -11.84
CA ASP A 62 -3.73 9.34 -12.30
C ASP A 62 -5.16 9.05 -12.74
N GLU A 63 -5.40 7.93 -13.44
CA GLU A 63 -6.75 7.48 -13.78
C GLU A 63 -7.62 7.28 -12.53
N LYS A 64 -7.08 6.62 -11.50
CA LYS A 64 -7.83 6.33 -10.28
C LYS A 64 -8.08 7.55 -9.41
N THR A 65 -7.10 8.43 -9.26
CA THR A 65 -7.24 9.66 -8.47
C THR A 65 -8.19 10.66 -9.12
N ARG A 66 -8.37 10.58 -10.45
CA ARG A 66 -9.41 11.31 -11.19
C ARG A 66 -10.80 10.65 -11.11
N ALA A 67 -10.86 9.32 -11.05
CA ALA A 67 -12.12 8.59 -11.10
C ALA A 67 -12.80 8.37 -9.72
N THR A 68 -12.03 8.33 -8.63
CA THR A 68 -12.54 7.92 -7.32
C THR A 68 -12.28 8.97 -6.23
N PRO A 69 -13.34 9.57 -5.66
CA PRO A 69 -13.20 10.50 -4.54
C PRO A 69 -12.47 9.86 -3.34
N GLY A 70 -11.60 10.62 -2.68
CA GLY A 70 -10.83 10.16 -1.51
C GLY A 70 -9.53 9.44 -1.83
N VAL A 71 -9.35 8.94 -3.05
CA VAL A 71 -8.14 8.19 -3.44
C VAL A 71 -6.92 9.11 -3.50
N LEU A 72 -7.06 10.30 -4.12
CA LEU A 72 -5.98 11.29 -4.18
C LEU A 72 -5.42 11.60 -2.79
N ASP A 73 -6.31 11.95 -1.86
CA ASP A 73 -5.98 12.28 -0.48
C ASP A 73 -5.32 11.11 0.28
N ALA A 74 -5.74 9.87 0.02
CA ALA A 74 -5.09 8.68 0.59
C ALA A 74 -3.65 8.51 0.08
N TYR A 75 -3.40 8.68 -1.22
CA TYR A 75 -2.05 8.62 -1.79
C TYR A 75 -1.18 9.78 -1.31
N ARG A 76 -1.69 11.02 -1.24
CA ARG A 76 -0.95 12.17 -0.72
C ARG A 76 -0.53 11.98 0.73
N ARG A 77 -1.45 11.49 1.58
CA ARG A 77 -1.13 11.13 2.98
C ARG A 77 -0.04 10.08 3.08
N ALA A 78 -0.10 9.05 2.23
CA ALA A 78 0.91 8.00 2.21
C ALA A 78 2.28 8.55 1.77
N ALA A 79 2.33 9.37 0.71
CA ALA A 79 3.57 9.99 0.24
C ALA A 79 4.18 10.88 1.32
N HIS A 80 3.37 11.75 1.93
CA HIS A 80 3.79 12.64 3.01
C HIS A 80 4.33 11.87 4.21
N LEU A 81 3.64 10.80 4.65
CA LEU A 81 4.12 9.94 5.74
C LEU A 81 5.50 9.35 5.45
N LEU A 82 5.71 8.84 4.24
CA LEU A 82 6.98 8.23 3.84
C LEU A 82 8.10 9.28 3.77
N ASP A 83 7.84 10.43 3.15
CA ASP A 83 8.85 11.49 3.01
C ASP A 83 9.19 12.15 4.34
N GLU A 84 8.22 12.40 5.23
CA GLU A 84 8.49 12.89 6.58
C GLU A 84 9.30 11.89 7.40
N SER A 85 8.92 10.62 7.38
CA SER A 85 9.62 9.59 8.14
C SER A 85 11.04 9.41 7.61
N SER A 86 11.20 9.41 6.29
CA SER A 86 12.51 9.39 5.64
C SER A 86 13.35 10.61 6.03
N HIS A 87 12.76 11.80 6.08
CA HIS A 87 13.46 13.01 6.53
C HIS A 87 13.92 12.92 7.98
N ARG A 88 13.07 12.39 8.88
CA ARG A 88 13.42 12.25 10.31
C ARG A 88 14.59 11.29 10.52
N HIS A 89 14.64 10.19 9.78
CA HIS A 89 15.66 9.16 9.97
C HIS A 89 16.92 9.34 9.10
N TYR A 90 16.78 9.89 7.90
CA TYR A 90 17.84 9.91 6.89
C TYR A 90 18.11 11.30 6.27
N ARG A 91 17.33 12.33 6.63
CA ARG A 91 17.43 13.71 6.09
C ARG A 91 17.33 13.77 4.56
N LYS A 92 16.56 12.85 3.95
CA LYS A 92 16.33 12.72 2.51
C LYS A 92 14.87 12.38 2.23
N ASN A 93 14.38 12.70 1.03
CA ASN A 93 13.11 12.16 0.53
C ASN A 93 13.19 10.63 0.41
N TYR A 94 12.06 9.97 0.62
CA TYR A 94 11.94 8.51 0.56
C TYR A 94 12.36 7.96 -0.80
N SER A 95 11.96 8.63 -1.88
CA SER A 95 12.35 8.29 -3.25
C SER A 95 13.87 8.35 -3.51
N LYS A 96 14.63 9.07 -2.68
CA LYS A 96 16.10 9.18 -2.78
C LYS A 96 16.85 8.16 -1.92
N LEU A 97 16.15 7.37 -1.11
CA LEU A 97 16.76 6.31 -0.31
C LEU A 97 17.17 5.10 -1.18
N SER A 98 18.16 4.34 -0.71
CA SER A 98 18.48 3.04 -1.30
C SER A 98 17.33 2.05 -1.07
N MET A 99 17.23 1.00 -1.88
CA MET A 99 16.22 -0.05 -1.72
C MET A 99 16.21 -0.63 -0.29
N LYS A 100 17.41 -0.88 0.26
CA LYS A 100 17.61 -1.40 1.62
C LYS A 100 17.11 -0.44 2.70
N ASP A 101 17.35 0.86 2.54
CA ASP A 101 16.92 1.86 3.51
C ASP A 101 15.41 2.12 3.44
N ARG A 102 14.83 2.05 2.24
CA ARG A 102 13.39 2.11 2.04
C ARG A 102 12.68 0.93 2.73
N ASP A 103 13.17 -0.29 2.51
CA ASP A 103 12.67 -1.50 3.18
C ASP A 103 12.80 -1.39 4.70
N ARG A 104 13.96 -0.96 5.21
CA ARG A 104 14.17 -0.72 6.64
C ARG A 104 13.22 0.34 7.21
N LEU A 105 12.98 1.44 6.50
CA LEU A 105 12.04 2.46 6.93
C LEU A 105 10.60 1.93 6.96
N LEU A 106 10.19 1.19 5.93
CA LEU A 106 8.89 0.51 5.92
C LEU A 106 8.76 -0.48 7.07
N HIS A 107 9.83 -1.23 7.35
CA HIS A 107 9.89 -2.11 8.50
C HIS A 107 9.62 -1.32 9.77
N TRP A 108 10.29 -0.18 10.02
CA TRP A 108 10.00 0.64 11.21
C TRP A 108 8.57 1.18 11.27
N LEU A 109 8.03 1.62 10.14
CA LEU A 109 6.66 2.14 10.04
C LEU A 109 5.60 1.06 10.29
N LEU A 110 5.89 -0.20 9.94
CA LEU A 110 4.93 -1.30 9.97
C LEU A 110 5.14 -2.30 11.14
N ILE A 111 6.36 -2.45 11.68
CA ILE A 111 6.72 -3.34 12.82
C ILE A 111 6.45 -2.71 14.19
N ALA A 112 6.02 -1.44 14.28
CA ALA A 112 5.45 -0.88 15.51
C ALA A 112 4.08 -1.51 15.92
N TYR A 113 3.86 -2.77 15.54
CA TYR A 113 2.71 -3.61 15.84
C TYR A 113 3.20 -5.00 16.26
N PRO A 114 3.29 -5.30 17.57
CA PRO A 114 3.49 -6.67 18.00
C PRO A 114 2.28 -7.51 17.54
N HIS A 115 2.55 -8.57 16.78
CA HIS A 115 1.61 -9.66 16.56
C HIS A 115 1.07 -10.11 17.92
N HIS A 116 -0.25 -10.08 18.05
CA HIS A 116 -1.07 -10.25 19.26
C HIS A 116 -0.93 -11.63 19.93
N GLU A 117 -0.18 -12.52 19.30
CA GLU A 117 -0.10 -13.94 19.64
C GLU A 117 0.91 -14.25 20.76
N ARG A 118 1.73 -13.28 21.19
CA ARG A 118 2.73 -13.47 22.27
C ARG A 118 2.36 -12.86 23.62
N LEU A 119 1.17 -12.28 23.77
CA LEU A 119 0.79 -11.62 25.04
C LEU A 119 -0.08 -12.52 25.95
N PRO A 120 0.27 -12.67 27.24
CA PRO A 120 -0.53 -13.40 28.22
C PRO A 120 -1.97 -12.88 28.32
N VAL A 121 -2.93 -13.80 28.53
CA VAL A 121 -4.38 -13.53 28.51
C VAL A 121 -4.80 -12.45 29.51
N TRP A 122 -4.13 -12.35 30.66
CA TRP A 122 -4.43 -11.34 31.69
C TRP A 122 -4.06 -9.91 31.24
N LEU A 123 -3.02 -9.74 30.42
CA LEU A 123 -2.62 -8.45 29.85
C LEU A 123 -3.65 -7.92 28.82
N ARG A 124 -4.44 -8.81 28.22
CA ARG A 124 -5.50 -8.47 27.25
C ARG A 124 -6.73 -7.86 27.92
N ARG A 125 -6.95 -8.14 29.21
CA ARG A 125 -8.19 -7.75 29.93
C ARG A 125 -8.11 -6.42 30.66
N VAL A 126 -6.92 -5.95 31.06
CA VAL A 126 -6.81 -4.86 32.06
C VAL A 126 -6.32 -3.51 31.50
N ARG A 127 -5.71 -3.41 30.32
CA ARG A 127 -5.10 -2.14 29.88
C ARG A 127 -5.55 -1.66 28.51
N ILE A 128 -5.86 -0.36 28.45
CA ILE A 128 -5.49 0.48 27.31
C ILE A 128 -3.98 0.23 27.11
N SER A 129 -3.64 -0.73 26.26
CA SER A 129 -2.24 -1.07 25.99
C SER A 129 -1.66 -0.03 25.03
N PRO A 130 -0.33 0.14 24.98
CA PRO A 130 0.32 0.90 23.92
C PRO A 130 -0.17 0.49 22.53
N HIS A 131 -0.56 -0.78 22.33
CA HIS A 131 -1.16 -1.29 21.10
C HIS A 131 -2.61 -0.81 20.86
N LYS A 132 -3.46 -0.70 21.89
CA LYS A 132 -4.78 -0.03 21.75
C LYS A 132 -4.64 1.48 21.56
N LEU A 133 -3.65 2.11 22.19
CA LEU A 133 -3.27 3.50 21.91
C LEU A 133 -2.70 3.65 20.50
N SER A 134 -1.94 2.70 19.96
CA SER A 134 -1.44 2.69 18.58
C SER A 134 -2.55 2.39 17.55
N LEU A 135 -3.56 1.59 17.89
CA LEU A 135 -4.80 1.43 17.12
C LEU A 135 -5.64 2.71 17.09
N LEU A 136 -5.69 3.43 18.22
CA LEU A 136 -6.33 4.74 18.36
C LEU A 136 -5.48 5.88 17.74
N ALA A 137 -4.16 5.71 17.71
CA ALA A 137 -3.16 6.62 17.16
C ALA A 137 -2.68 6.19 15.76
N GLU A 138 -3.38 5.25 15.10
CA GLU A 138 -3.27 5.06 13.65
C GLU A 138 -3.67 6.38 13.01
N THR A 139 -2.67 7.23 12.77
CA THR A 139 -2.84 8.44 12.00
C THR A 139 -3.47 8.03 10.67
N GLY A 140 -4.42 8.82 10.17
CA GLY A 140 -5.15 8.49 8.93
C GLY A 140 -4.20 8.15 7.76
N ALA A 141 -2.95 8.62 7.81
CA ALA A 141 -1.89 8.30 6.86
C ALA A 141 -1.37 6.85 6.94
N ILE A 142 -1.06 6.31 8.12
CA ILE A 142 -0.61 4.90 8.26
C ILE A 142 -1.73 3.96 7.82
N ARG A 143 -2.97 4.26 8.20
CA ARG A 143 -4.15 3.48 7.78
C ARG A 143 -4.36 3.55 6.27
N SER A 144 -4.21 4.73 5.67
CA SER A 144 -4.27 4.93 4.21
C SER A 144 -3.17 4.14 3.50
N LEU A 145 -1.92 4.20 3.99
CA LEU A 145 -0.79 3.45 3.43
C LEU A 145 -1.05 1.93 3.46
N ARG A 146 -1.36 1.38 4.64
CA ARG A 146 -1.45 -0.07 4.88
C ARG A 146 -2.68 -0.72 4.25
N HIS A 147 -3.84 -0.08 4.34
CA HIS A 147 -5.12 -0.72 4.01
C HIS A 147 -5.70 -0.27 2.68
N HIS A 148 -5.13 0.76 2.05
CA HIS A 148 -5.57 1.22 0.74
C HIS A 148 -4.42 1.24 -0.26
N VAL A 149 -3.39 2.07 -0.05
CA VAL A 149 -2.32 2.29 -1.04
C VAL A 149 -1.54 0.99 -1.31
N MET A 150 -0.97 0.33 -0.31
CA MET A 150 -0.18 -0.90 -0.53
C MET A 150 -0.98 -2.04 -1.18
N PRO A 151 -2.19 -2.41 -0.72
CA PRO A 151 -3.00 -3.43 -1.39
C PRO A 151 -3.34 -3.07 -2.84
N GLU A 152 -3.56 -1.79 -3.12
CA GLU A 152 -3.87 -1.33 -4.46
C GLU A 152 -2.67 -1.44 -5.40
N LEU A 153 -1.50 -1.01 -4.94
CA LEU A 153 -0.24 -1.14 -5.66
C LEU A 153 0.09 -2.59 -5.98
N LEU A 154 -0.05 -3.48 -4.99
CA LEU A 154 0.15 -4.93 -5.17
C LEU A 154 -0.88 -5.52 -6.12
N SER A 155 -2.15 -5.14 -5.99
CA SER A 155 -3.20 -5.60 -6.90
C SER A 155 -2.90 -5.22 -8.33
N TRP A 156 -2.35 -4.03 -8.59
CA TRP A 156 -1.91 -3.65 -9.93
C TRP A 156 -0.69 -4.45 -10.38
N TYR A 157 0.34 -4.61 -9.55
CA TYR A 157 1.55 -5.33 -9.91
C TYR A 157 1.24 -6.76 -10.38
N TYR A 158 0.34 -7.47 -9.67
CA TYR A 158 -0.15 -8.80 -10.04
C TYR A 158 -1.11 -8.83 -11.23
N THR A 159 -1.35 -7.72 -11.93
CA THR A 159 -1.97 -7.72 -13.27
C THR A 159 -0.95 -7.70 -14.40
N THR A 160 0.33 -7.44 -14.08
CA THR A 160 1.44 -7.40 -15.05
C THR A 160 2.10 -8.76 -15.19
N ALA A 161 2.72 -9.04 -16.34
CA ALA A 161 3.51 -10.26 -16.56
C ALA A 161 4.60 -10.45 -15.49
N ARG A 162 5.24 -9.34 -15.06
CA ARG A 162 6.26 -9.37 -14.00
C ARG A 162 5.71 -9.83 -12.66
N GLY A 163 4.52 -9.37 -12.27
CA GLY A 163 3.89 -9.81 -11.03
C GLY A 163 3.58 -11.30 -11.01
N TRP A 164 3.26 -11.89 -12.17
CA TRP A 164 3.07 -13.33 -12.29
C TRP A 164 4.38 -14.11 -12.31
N ALA A 165 5.45 -13.54 -12.86
CA ALA A 165 6.77 -14.18 -12.89
C ALA A 165 7.27 -14.51 -11.47
N VAL A 166 6.98 -13.64 -10.49
CA VAL A 166 7.31 -13.84 -9.07
C VAL A 166 6.64 -15.09 -8.48
N VAL A 167 5.48 -15.49 -8.98
CA VAL A 167 4.76 -16.70 -8.53
C VAL A 167 4.98 -17.91 -9.44
N GLY A 168 5.93 -17.82 -10.39
CA GLY A 168 6.32 -18.90 -11.29
C GLY A 168 5.51 -18.99 -12.60
N TRP A 169 4.81 -17.92 -12.99
CA TRP A 169 3.99 -17.87 -14.21
C TRP A 169 4.44 -16.75 -15.14
N ASN A 170 4.65 -17.02 -16.42
CA ASN A 170 5.10 -15.97 -17.36
C ASN A 170 3.99 -14.94 -17.68
N GLU A 171 2.72 -15.30 -17.48
CA GLU A 171 1.54 -14.48 -17.79
C GLU A 171 0.39 -14.82 -16.83
N PHE A 172 -0.66 -13.98 -16.82
CA PHE A 172 -1.88 -14.23 -16.04
C PHE A 172 -2.50 -15.60 -16.38
N PRO A 173 -2.78 -16.48 -15.40
CA PRO A 173 -3.41 -17.78 -15.63
C PRO A 173 -4.87 -17.56 -16.04
N GLY A 174 -5.11 -17.45 -17.34
CA GLY A 174 -6.43 -17.15 -17.87
C GLY A 174 -6.49 -16.65 -19.30
N LYS A 175 -5.36 -16.35 -19.96
CA LYS A 175 -5.33 -16.35 -21.42
C LYS A 175 -5.25 -17.79 -21.87
N ALA A 176 -6.36 -18.30 -22.41
CA ALA A 176 -6.33 -19.54 -23.19
C ALA A 176 -5.18 -19.42 -24.20
N ARG A 177 -4.36 -20.47 -24.34
CA ARG A 177 -3.49 -20.59 -25.50
C ARG A 177 -4.39 -20.46 -26.72
N VAL A 178 -4.30 -19.35 -27.45
CA VAL A 178 -4.82 -19.27 -28.80
C VAL A 178 -3.87 -20.14 -29.62
N GLY A 179 -4.21 -21.43 -29.70
CA GLY A 179 -3.74 -22.33 -30.72
C GLY A 179 -4.74 -22.35 -31.86
#